data_AF-A0A932DDL6-F1
#
_entry.id   AF-A0A932DDL6-F1
#
_cell.length_a   1.000
_cell.length_b   1.000
_cell.length_c   1.000
_cell.angle_alpha   90.00
_cell.angle_beta   90.00
_cell.angle_gamma   90.00
#
_symmetry.space_group_name_H-M   'P 1'
#
loop_
_entity.id
_entity.type
_entity.pdbx_description
1 polymer ?
#
loop_
_entity_poly.entity_id
_entity_poly.type
_entity_poly.pdbx_seq_one_letter_code
_entity_poly.pdbx_strand_id
1 'polypeptide(L)'
;MKCETETCERTDSPFYPPRARWSARFSRAWFAVRRAVRAETLRDKTDELLGRRGLTLRRYALSLLVPGYSFGALGRRRIGRGVGLAYALSALVVVLWLGFPVASLAVGLMISLHVTSILFLPSSDLSLAKRLVYALAVLFVVSQLVYLPTRRFVENHLFLPLRLGEQVVIVNVLKSPGAIHRGDSVAYRIAAGAGQGFAIREGFALDKVLAVSGDRVVYSGVDLKINGVSRPRQPHMPVSGERIVPQKCWFLWPSLTISREGPATDALVAAQMDKLSLVSESAFVGKPFARWFWRRQVMP
;
A
#
# COMPACT_ATOMS: atom_id res chain seq x y z
N MET A 1 40.04 -48.50 -6.98
CA MET A 1 40.59 -47.58 -8.00
C MET A 1 39.90 -46.24 -7.78
N LYS A 2 40.60 -45.28 -7.13
CA LYS A 2 40.04 -43.97 -6.73
C LYS A 2 40.24 -42.98 -7.88
N CYS A 3 39.17 -42.39 -8.39
CA CYS A 3 39.24 -41.20 -9.24
C CYS A 3 39.48 -39.99 -8.33
N GLU A 4 40.66 -39.39 -8.42
CA GLU A 4 40.94 -38.07 -7.86
C GLU A 4 40.27 -37.01 -8.74
N THR A 5 39.36 -36.26 -8.15
CA THR A 5 38.70 -35.11 -8.77
C THR A 5 39.67 -33.93 -8.81
N GLU A 6 40.27 -33.69 -9.97
CA GLU A 6 40.99 -32.45 -10.26
C GLU A 6 40.02 -31.27 -10.22
N THR A 7 40.19 -30.40 -9.23
CA THR A 7 39.54 -29.09 -9.16
C THR A 7 40.16 -28.19 -10.22
N CYS A 8 39.45 -28.01 -11.33
CA CYS A 8 39.82 -27.08 -12.39
C CYS A 8 39.74 -25.63 -11.86
N GLU A 9 40.89 -25.08 -11.49
CA GLU A 9 41.04 -23.73 -10.99
C GLU A 9 40.87 -22.75 -12.15
N ARG A 10 39.76 -22.01 -12.14
CA ARG A 10 39.36 -21.10 -13.22
C ARG A 10 40.26 -19.86 -13.18
N THR A 11 41.31 -19.85 -13.98
CA THR A 11 42.16 -18.68 -14.21
C THR A 11 41.39 -17.67 -15.07
N ASP A 12 40.86 -16.63 -14.43
CA ASP A 12 40.26 -15.50 -15.13
C ASP A 12 41.35 -14.78 -15.93
N SER A 13 41.24 -14.80 -17.26
CA SER A 13 42.25 -14.19 -18.12
C SER A 13 42.30 -12.67 -17.89
N PRO A 14 43.47 -12.06 -17.69
CA PRO A 14 43.61 -10.63 -17.42
C PRO A 14 43.22 -9.75 -18.62
N PHE A 15 43.07 -10.33 -19.81
CA PHE A 15 42.78 -9.61 -21.05
C PHE A 15 41.28 -9.43 -21.34
N TYR A 16 40.39 -10.21 -20.70
CA TYR A 16 38.96 -10.14 -20.96
C TYR A 16 38.21 -9.63 -19.72
N PRO A 17 37.55 -8.46 -19.79
CA PRO A 17 36.74 -7.99 -18.68
C PRO A 17 35.60 -9.00 -18.41
N PRO A 18 35.27 -9.26 -17.13
CA PRO A 18 34.27 -10.24 -16.76
C PRO A 18 32.95 -9.95 -17.49
N ARG A 19 32.40 -10.95 -18.18
CA ARG A 19 31.15 -10.81 -18.94
C ARG A 19 30.05 -10.39 -17.97
N ALA A 20 29.55 -9.15 -18.09
CA ALA A 20 28.49 -8.63 -17.24
C ALA A 20 27.19 -9.44 -17.42
N ARG A 21 26.93 -10.42 -16.55
CA ARG A 21 25.91 -11.46 -16.83
C ARG A 21 24.46 -10.99 -16.63
N TRP A 22 24.23 -9.91 -15.88
CA TRP A 22 22.85 -9.45 -15.60
C TRP A 22 22.60 -7.97 -15.90
N SER A 23 23.53 -7.08 -15.56
CA SER A 23 23.39 -5.64 -15.84
C SER A 23 23.42 -5.30 -17.34
N ALA A 24 23.96 -6.18 -18.19
CA ALA A 24 24.04 -5.96 -19.64
C ALA A 24 22.67 -5.90 -20.33
N ARG A 25 21.65 -6.62 -19.83
CA ARG A 25 20.30 -6.54 -20.38
C ARG A 25 19.65 -5.21 -20.03
N PHE A 26 19.80 -4.79 -18.78
CA PHE A 26 19.30 -3.50 -18.31
C PHE A 26 19.99 -2.33 -19.01
N SER A 27 21.32 -2.37 -19.13
CA SER A 27 22.07 -1.31 -19.81
C SER A 27 21.73 -1.23 -21.30
N ARG A 28 21.58 -2.35 -22.02
CA ARG A 28 21.13 -2.32 -23.42
C ARG A 28 19.72 -1.75 -23.57
N ALA A 29 18.77 -2.15 -22.72
CA ALA A 29 17.42 -1.59 -22.73
C ALA A 29 17.44 -0.09 -22.42
N TRP A 30 18.21 0.32 -21.41
CA TRP A 30 18.42 1.73 -21.07
C TRP A 30 19.06 2.52 -22.22
N PHE A 31 20.08 1.98 -22.89
CA PHE A 31 20.72 2.64 -24.04
C PHE A 31 19.81 2.68 -25.27
N ALA A 32 18.94 1.68 -25.48
CA ALA A 32 17.94 1.68 -26.54
C ALA A 32 16.88 2.77 -26.27
N VAL A 33 16.38 2.88 -25.04
CA VAL A 33 15.50 3.97 -24.61
C VAL A 33 16.19 5.32 -24.76
N ARG A 34 17.44 5.44 -24.30
CA ARG A 34 18.25 6.67 -24.39
C ARG A 34 18.45 7.12 -25.85
N ARG A 35 18.69 6.18 -26.77
CA ARG A 35 18.79 6.45 -28.22
C ARG A 35 17.44 6.80 -28.85
N ALA A 36 16.38 6.05 -28.53
CA ALA A 36 15.03 6.30 -29.05
C ALA A 36 14.52 7.70 -28.65
N VAL A 37 14.85 8.13 -27.44
CA VAL A 37 14.44 9.44 -26.90
C VAL A 37 15.41 10.56 -27.30
N ARG A 38 16.49 10.27 -28.06
CA ARG A 38 17.59 11.22 -28.36
C ARG A 38 18.03 11.97 -27.10
N ALA A 39 18.25 11.24 -26.01
CA ALA A 39 18.46 11.83 -24.70
C ALA A 39 19.72 12.72 -24.63
N GLU A 40 20.68 12.54 -25.55
CA GLU A 40 21.85 13.41 -25.70
C GLU A 40 21.46 14.78 -26.23
N THR A 41 20.67 14.84 -27.29
CA THR A 41 20.11 16.10 -27.81
C THR A 41 19.20 16.78 -26.79
N LEU A 42 18.46 16.01 -26.00
CA LEU A 42 17.68 16.56 -24.90
C LEU A 42 18.59 17.08 -23.80
N ARG A 43 19.64 16.34 -23.40
CA ARG A 43 20.57 16.76 -22.35
C ARG A 43 21.25 18.07 -22.71
N ASP A 44 21.78 18.21 -23.92
CA ASP A 44 22.45 19.45 -24.34
C ASP A 44 21.48 20.64 -24.34
N LYS A 45 20.25 20.45 -24.83
CA LYS A 45 19.20 21.46 -24.75
C LYS A 45 18.77 21.76 -23.32
N THR A 46 18.74 20.75 -22.45
CA THR A 46 18.37 20.93 -21.05
C THR A 46 19.47 21.66 -20.30
N ASP A 47 20.74 21.33 -20.53
CA ASP A 47 21.90 22.01 -19.94
C ASP A 47 22.02 23.44 -20.47
N GLU A 48 21.70 23.70 -21.74
CA GLU A 48 21.61 25.06 -22.30
C GLU A 48 20.46 25.86 -21.65
N LEU A 49 19.26 25.29 -21.55
CA LEU A 49 18.09 25.93 -20.94
C LEU A 49 18.28 26.17 -19.44
N LEU A 50 18.87 25.21 -18.72
CA LEU A 50 19.19 25.30 -17.30
C LEU A 50 20.33 26.29 -17.05
N GLY A 51 21.36 26.26 -17.90
CA GLY A 51 22.50 27.18 -17.88
C GLY A 51 22.08 28.64 -18.07
N ARG A 52 21.20 28.92 -19.05
CA ARG A 52 20.62 30.26 -19.27
C ARG A 52 19.89 30.81 -18.04
N ARG A 53 19.37 29.94 -17.16
CA ARG A 53 18.65 30.33 -15.93
C ARG A 53 19.50 30.17 -14.65
N GLY A 54 20.79 29.83 -14.76
CA GLY A 54 21.67 29.62 -13.61
C GLY A 54 21.25 28.45 -12.71
N LEU A 55 20.49 27.48 -13.24
CA LEU A 55 20.04 26.30 -12.52
C LEU A 55 21.02 25.16 -12.77
N THR A 56 21.57 24.58 -11.71
CA THR A 56 22.31 23.32 -11.83
C THR A 56 21.35 22.14 -11.90
N LEU A 57 21.76 21.02 -12.51
CA LEU A 57 20.95 19.79 -12.57
C LEU A 57 20.47 19.35 -11.18
N ARG A 58 21.30 19.51 -10.15
CA ARG A 58 20.93 19.26 -8.74
C ARG A 58 19.78 20.14 -8.28
N ARG A 59 19.80 21.44 -8.60
CA ARG A 59 18.71 22.37 -8.25
C ARG A 59 17.43 22.04 -9.01
N TYR A 60 17.56 21.62 -10.27
CA TYR A 60 16.42 21.14 -11.06
C TYR A 60 15.81 19.88 -10.44
N ALA A 61 16.63 18.87 -10.10
CA ALA A 61 16.16 17.66 -9.43
C ALA A 61 15.50 17.98 -8.07
N LEU A 62 16.08 18.87 -7.27
CA LEU A 62 15.46 19.33 -6.02
C LEU A 62 14.13 20.04 -6.27
N SER A 63 13.99 20.80 -7.35
CA SER A 63 12.73 21.45 -7.72
C SER A 63 11.64 20.47 -8.17
N LEU A 64 12.03 19.30 -8.69
CA LEU A 64 11.11 18.20 -9.00
C LEU A 64 10.69 17.44 -7.74
N LEU A 65 11.52 17.39 -6.70
CA LEU A 65 11.23 16.64 -5.47
C LEU A 65 10.51 17.49 -4.41
N VAL A 66 10.85 18.77 -4.30
CA VAL A 66 10.38 19.66 -3.23
C VAL A 66 9.48 20.76 -3.80
N PRO A 67 8.16 20.66 -3.63
CA PRO A 67 7.21 21.71 -4.00
C PRO A 67 7.59 23.05 -3.36
N GLY A 68 7.56 24.12 -4.15
CA GLY A 68 7.94 25.47 -3.71
C GLY A 68 9.41 25.82 -3.95
N TYR A 69 10.30 24.83 -4.13
CA TYR A 69 11.74 25.08 -4.28
C TYR A 69 12.09 25.87 -5.55
N SER A 70 11.40 25.59 -6.66
CA SER A 70 11.62 26.32 -7.93
C SER A 70 11.41 27.83 -7.79
N PHE A 71 10.40 28.26 -7.03
CA PHE A 71 10.16 29.68 -6.77
C PHE A 71 11.31 30.30 -5.98
N GLY A 72 11.84 29.59 -4.98
CA GLY A 72 13.00 30.04 -4.21
C GLY A 72 14.26 30.15 -5.07
N ALA A 73 14.49 29.18 -5.95
CA ALA A 73 15.61 29.16 -6.88
C ALA A 73 15.56 30.31 -7.90
N LEU A 74 14.35 30.77 -8.26
CA LEU A 74 14.11 31.93 -9.14
C LEU A 74 14.00 33.27 -8.38
N GLY A 75 14.46 33.33 -7.11
CA GLY A 75 14.46 34.55 -6.29
C GLY A 75 13.12 34.90 -5.63
N ARG A 76 12.02 34.18 -5.94
CA ARG A 76 10.68 34.40 -5.39
C ARG A 76 10.46 33.68 -4.06
N ARG A 77 11.33 33.96 -3.08
CA ARG A 77 11.39 33.23 -1.79
C ARG A 77 10.08 33.24 -1.01
N ARG A 78 9.33 34.36 -0.99
CA ARG A 78 8.05 34.45 -0.27
C ARG A 78 7.00 33.49 -0.85
N ILE A 79 6.88 33.43 -2.18
CA ILE A 79 5.95 32.52 -2.87
C ILE A 79 6.37 31.07 -2.61
N GLY A 80 7.66 30.75 -2.75
CA GLY A 80 8.18 29.41 -2.48
C GLY A 80 7.89 28.93 -1.06
N ARG A 81 8.05 29.80 -0.05
CA ARG A 81 7.67 29.51 1.34
C ARG A 81 6.18 29.28 1.50
N GLY A 82 5.34 30.11 0.88
CA GLY A 82 3.88 29.94 0.90
C GLY A 82 3.43 28.61 0.31
N VAL A 83 3.96 28.25 -0.87
CA VAL A 83 3.69 26.95 -1.53
C VAL A 83 4.18 25.78 -0.67
N GLY A 84 5.40 25.86 -0.13
CA GLY A 84 5.94 24.83 0.76
C GLY A 84 5.13 24.64 2.04
N LEU A 85 4.68 25.74 2.67
CA LEU A 85 3.83 25.68 3.85
C LEU A 85 2.46 25.07 3.53
N ALA A 86 1.80 25.53 2.46
CA ALA A 86 0.52 24.97 2.02
C ALA A 86 0.63 23.48 1.70
N TYR A 87 1.74 23.05 1.09
CA TYR A 87 2.04 21.66 0.84
C TYR A 87 2.19 20.85 2.14
N ALA A 88 2.98 21.35 3.09
CA ALA A 88 3.19 20.69 4.38
C ALA A 88 1.89 20.57 5.20
N LEU A 89 1.07 21.62 5.22
CA LEU A 89 -0.25 21.58 5.86
C LEU A 89 -1.17 20.57 5.18
N SER A 90 -1.15 20.51 3.85
CA SER A 90 -1.93 19.51 3.10
C SER A 90 -1.46 18.08 3.43
N ALA A 91 -0.15 17.85 3.48
CA ALA A 91 0.41 16.55 3.87
C ALA A 91 -0.01 16.15 5.30
N LEU A 92 0.00 17.11 6.24
CA LEU A 92 -0.50 16.89 7.60
C LEU A 92 -1.98 16.49 7.59
N VAL A 93 -2.82 17.18 6.81
CA VAL A 93 -4.24 16.83 6.65
C VAL A 93 -4.41 15.41 6.10
N VAL A 94 -3.61 15.00 5.11
CA VAL A 94 -3.63 13.63 4.57
C VAL A 94 -3.37 12.58 5.66
N VAL A 95 -2.36 12.81 6.50
CA VAL A 95 -2.00 11.88 7.58
C VAL A 95 -3.07 11.83 8.67
N LEU A 96 -3.57 12.99 9.09
CA LEU A 96 -4.57 13.09 10.16
C LEU A 96 -5.92 12.51 9.73
N TRP A 97 -6.32 12.71 8.47
CA TRP A 97 -7.60 12.32 7.90
C TRP A 97 -7.51 11.13 6.94
N LEU A 98 -6.50 10.28 7.12
CA LEU A 98 -6.26 9.14 6.24
C LEU A 98 -7.53 8.27 6.09
N GLY A 99 -7.84 7.90 4.84
CA GLY A 99 -9.01 7.10 4.48
C GLY A 99 -10.32 7.87 4.33
N PHE A 100 -10.37 9.16 4.70
CA PHE A 100 -11.54 10.03 4.52
C PHE A 100 -11.45 10.84 3.21
N PRO A 101 -12.59 11.32 2.66
CA PRO A 101 -12.60 12.14 1.43
C PRO A 101 -11.73 13.41 1.52
N VAL A 102 -11.62 14.02 2.70
CA VAL A 102 -10.78 15.19 2.96
C VAL A 102 -9.30 14.91 2.64
N ALA A 103 -8.79 13.72 2.93
CA ALA A 103 -7.42 13.35 2.57
C ALA A 103 -7.23 13.30 1.06
N SER A 104 -8.23 12.83 0.29
CA SER A 104 -8.17 12.84 -1.17
C SER A 104 -8.08 14.26 -1.75
N LEU A 105 -8.85 15.20 -1.20
CA LEU A 105 -8.77 16.62 -1.57
C LEU A 105 -7.39 17.21 -1.26
N ALA A 106 -6.85 16.91 -0.07
CA ALA A 106 -5.52 17.36 0.32
C ALA A 106 -4.41 16.77 -0.58
N VAL A 107 -4.51 15.50 -0.99
CA VAL A 107 -3.60 14.91 -2.00
C VAL A 107 -3.72 15.64 -3.34
N GLY A 108 -4.94 15.93 -3.80
CA GLY A 108 -5.14 16.70 -5.04
C GLY A 108 -4.49 18.09 -4.98
N LEU A 109 -4.62 18.77 -3.85
CA LEU A 109 -3.97 20.06 -3.60
C LEU A 109 -2.44 19.93 -3.58
N MET A 110 -1.89 18.92 -2.89
CA MET A 110 -0.46 18.64 -2.88
C MET A 110 0.10 18.46 -4.29
N ILE A 111 -0.54 17.61 -5.10
CA ILE A 111 -0.13 17.37 -6.49
C ILE A 111 -0.22 18.66 -7.31
N SER A 112 -1.29 19.45 -7.16
CA SER A 112 -1.48 20.71 -7.88
C SER A 112 -0.40 21.75 -7.55
N LEU A 113 -0.05 21.91 -6.26
CA LEU A 113 1.04 22.77 -5.81
C LEU A 113 2.39 22.29 -6.36
N HIS A 114 2.61 20.97 -6.37
CA HIS A 114 3.82 20.34 -6.91
C HIS A 114 3.99 20.63 -8.39
N VAL A 115 2.95 20.36 -9.19
CA VAL A 115 2.94 20.61 -10.64
C VAL A 115 3.12 22.10 -10.93
N THR A 116 2.40 22.97 -10.23
CA THR A 116 2.52 24.43 -10.38
C THR A 116 3.95 24.91 -10.12
N SER A 117 4.62 24.35 -9.11
CA SER A 117 6.03 24.65 -8.84
C SER A 117 6.92 24.29 -10.02
N ILE A 118 6.73 23.12 -10.62
CA ILE A 118 7.53 22.65 -11.77
C ILE A 118 7.25 23.49 -13.01
N LEU A 119 5.98 23.80 -13.29
CA LEU A 119 5.58 24.60 -14.44
C LEU A 119 6.11 26.03 -14.42
N PHE A 120 6.52 26.54 -13.26
CA PHE A 120 7.15 27.84 -13.18
C PHE A 120 8.56 27.88 -13.80
N LEU A 121 9.18 26.71 -14.06
CA LEU A 121 10.54 26.63 -14.59
C LEU A 121 10.66 26.86 -16.11
N PRO A 122 9.72 26.44 -16.98
CA PRO A 122 9.84 26.70 -18.43
C PRO A 122 8.78 27.67 -19.00
N SER A 123 7.84 28.18 -18.20
CA SER A 123 6.56 28.66 -18.74
C SER A 123 6.53 30.03 -19.40
N SER A 124 7.54 30.90 -19.31
CA SER A 124 7.39 32.28 -19.84
C SER A 124 7.06 32.34 -21.33
N ASP A 125 7.62 31.43 -22.15
CA ASP A 125 7.63 31.58 -23.61
C ASP A 125 6.74 30.56 -24.36
N LEU A 126 6.05 29.68 -23.63
CA LEU A 126 5.17 28.66 -24.22
C LEU A 126 3.77 29.23 -24.48
N SER A 127 3.14 28.85 -25.60
CA SER A 127 1.71 29.13 -25.84
C SER A 127 0.82 28.42 -24.82
N LEU A 128 -0.41 28.92 -24.60
CA LEU A 128 -1.35 28.36 -23.62
C LEU A 128 -1.57 26.85 -23.82
N ALA A 129 -1.78 26.41 -25.06
CA ALA A 129 -1.97 24.99 -25.39
C ALA A 129 -0.74 24.14 -25.01
N LYS A 130 0.47 24.61 -25.33
CA LYS A 130 1.71 23.90 -24.95
C LYS A 130 1.91 23.88 -23.43
N ARG A 131 1.57 24.97 -22.72
CA ARG A 131 1.59 25.02 -21.25
C ARG A 131 0.62 24.00 -20.65
N LEU A 132 -0.59 23.89 -21.20
CA LEU A 132 -1.59 22.92 -20.73
C LEU A 132 -1.13 21.48 -20.97
N VAL A 133 -0.64 21.16 -22.16
CA VAL A 133 -0.10 19.82 -22.47
C VAL A 133 1.06 19.48 -21.54
N TYR A 134 1.98 20.43 -21.32
CA TYR A 134 3.10 20.26 -20.41
C TYR A 134 2.65 20.08 -18.95
N ALA A 135 1.64 20.84 -18.51
CA ALA A 135 1.03 20.69 -17.18
C ALA A 135 0.44 19.29 -16.96
N LEU A 136 -0.32 18.79 -17.94
CA LEU A 136 -0.90 17.45 -17.88
C LEU A 136 0.19 16.36 -17.90
N ALA A 137 1.25 16.55 -18.70
CA ALA A 137 2.38 15.63 -18.74
C ALA A 137 3.13 15.58 -17.39
N VAL A 138 3.44 16.74 -16.80
CA VAL A 138 4.09 16.82 -15.48
C VAL A 138 3.19 16.24 -14.39
N LEU A 139 1.90 16.54 -14.42
CA LEU A 139 0.90 15.97 -13.50
C LEU A 139 0.92 14.43 -13.55
N PHE A 140 0.87 13.86 -14.76
CA PHE A 140 0.92 12.41 -14.95
C PHE A 140 2.22 11.83 -14.39
N VAL A 141 3.37 12.38 -14.78
CA VAL A 141 4.69 11.90 -14.33
C VAL A 141 4.84 11.96 -12.81
N VAL A 142 4.52 13.09 -12.19
CA VAL A 142 4.61 13.27 -10.73
C VAL A 142 3.66 12.31 -10.00
N SER A 143 2.43 12.14 -10.49
CA SER A 143 1.46 11.22 -9.88
C SER A 143 1.95 9.77 -9.93
N GLN A 144 2.46 9.33 -11.09
CA GLN A 144 2.90 7.95 -11.30
C GLN A 144 4.22 7.61 -10.60
N LEU A 145 5.17 8.54 -10.56
CA LEU A 145 6.53 8.26 -10.05
C LEU A 145 6.73 8.65 -8.58
N VAL A 146 5.94 9.60 -8.06
CA VAL A 146 6.11 10.09 -6.68
C VAL A 146 4.94 9.62 -5.82
N TYR A 147 3.70 10.00 -6.16
CA TYR A 147 2.57 9.81 -5.26
C TYR A 147 2.09 8.36 -5.18
N LEU A 148 1.93 7.67 -6.31
CA LEU A 148 1.49 6.27 -6.30
C LEU A 148 2.49 5.34 -5.60
N PRO A 149 3.81 5.41 -5.85
CA PRO A 149 4.78 4.56 -5.15
C PRO A 149 4.84 4.89 -3.66
N THR A 150 4.81 6.17 -3.29
CA THR A 150 4.78 6.59 -1.87
C THR A 150 3.54 6.05 -1.18
N ARG A 151 2.37 6.17 -1.81
CA ARG A 151 1.11 5.64 -1.28
C ARG A 151 1.19 4.12 -1.08
N ARG A 152 1.63 3.38 -2.09
CA ARG A 152 1.80 1.91 -2.00
C ARG A 152 2.79 1.51 -0.93
N PHE A 153 3.89 2.24 -0.81
CA PHE A 153 4.89 2.01 0.23
C PHE A 153 4.28 2.17 1.62
N VAL A 154 3.57 3.28 1.86
CA VAL A 154 2.89 3.56 3.12
C VAL A 154 1.84 2.50 3.44
N GLU A 155 0.98 2.16 2.47
CA GLU A 155 -0.10 1.17 2.65
C GLU A 155 0.45 -0.24 2.94
N ASN A 156 1.57 -0.63 2.31
CA ASN A 156 2.14 -1.97 2.46
C ASN A 156 3.05 -2.12 3.69
N HIS A 157 3.66 -1.02 4.18
CA HIS A 157 4.72 -1.13 5.19
C HIS A 157 4.46 -0.35 6.47
N LEU A 158 3.60 0.66 6.47
CA LEU A 158 3.42 1.51 7.65
C LEU A 158 2.04 1.31 8.26
N PHE A 159 0.99 1.59 7.48
CA PHE A 159 -0.38 1.52 7.94
C PHE A 159 -1.35 1.40 6.78
N LEU A 160 -2.45 0.68 7.01
CA LEU A 160 -3.48 0.44 6.02
C LEU A 160 -4.82 1.04 6.50
N PRO A 161 -5.37 2.05 5.81
CA PRO A 161 -6.72 2.53 6.09
C PRO A 161 -7.75 1.52 5.55
N LEU A 162 -8.53 0.91 6.44
CA LEU A 162 -9.66 0.04 6.10
C LEU A 162 -10.97 0.80 6.24
N ARG A 163 -11.84 0.69 5.22
CA ARG A 163 -13.22 1.19 5.27
C ARG A 163 -14.15 0.04 5.62
N LEU A 164 -14.84 0.15 6.75
CA LEU A 164 -15.80 -0.82 7.25
C LEU A 164 -17.14 -0.09 7.42
N GLY A 165 -17.98 -0.18 6.38
CA GLY A 165 -19.17 0.68 6.26
C GLY A 165 -18.78 2.16 6.22
N GLU A 166 -19.40 2.98 7.08
CA GLU A 166 -19.12 4.42 7.21
C GLU A 166 -17.88 4.74 8.07
N GLN A 167 -17.25 3.72 8.67
CA GLN A 167 -16.11 3.92 9.55
C GLN A 167 -14.78 3.64 8.84
N VAL A 168 -13.77 4.41 9.21
CA VAL A 168 -12.39 4.22 8.77
C VAL A 168 -11.54 3.79 9.97
N VAL A 169 -10.97 2.60 9.87
CA VAL A 169 -10.06 2.02 10.86
C VAL A 169 -8.66 2.03 10.28
N ILE A 170 -7.69 2.55 11.02
CA ILE A 170 -6.29 2.53 10.60
C ILE A 170 -5.60 1.33 11.24
N VAL A 171 -5.07 0.45 10.39
CA VAL A 171 -4.40 -0.79 10.78
C VAL A 171 -2.89 -0.59 10.80
N ASN A 172 -2.26 -1.05 11.88
CA ASN A 172 -0.82 -1.15 12.00
C ASN A 172 -0.33 -2.47 11.37
N VAL A 173 0.33 -2.36 10.22
CA VAL A 173 0.84 -3.49 9.43
C VAL A 173 2.16 -4.03 9.99
N LEU A 174 2.85 -3.25 10.84
CA LEU A 174 4.14 -3.62 11.43
C LEU A 174 4.03 -4.58 12.63
N LYS A 175 2.82 -4.87 13.11
CA LYS A 175 2.65 -5.76 14.27
C LYS A 175 2.85 -7.21 13.86
N SER A 176 3.72 -7.91 14.58
CA SER A 176 3.98 -9.33 14.35
C SER A 176 2.73 -10.16 14.66
N PRO A 177 2.40 -11.17 13.83
CA PRO A 177 1.32 -12.10 14.10
C PRO A 177 1.53 -12.91 15.39
N GLY A 178 2.77 -13.13 15.83
CA GLY A 178 3.08 -13.87 17.05
C GLY A 178 2.64 -13.16 18.35
N ALA A 179 2.31 -11.86 18.27
CA ALA A 179 1.86 -11.06 19.42
C ALA A 179 0.33 -10.99 19.57
N ILE A 180 -0.41 -11.82 18.83
CA ILE A 180 -1.88 -11.85 18.87
C ILE A 180 -2.38 -12.73 20.01
N HIS A 181 -3.24 -12.15 20.84
CA HIS A 181 -3.87 -12.81 21.99
C HIS A 181 -5.39 -12.86 21.82
N ARG A 182 -6.06 -13.69 22.63
CA ARG A 182 -7.54 -13.69 22.71
C ARG A 182 -8.04 -12.29 23.07
N GLY A 183 -9.11 -11.85 22.42
CA GLY A 183 -9.74 -10.53 22.60
C GLY A 183 -9.12 -9.42 21.76
N ASP A 184 -7.95 -9.64 21.14
CA ASP A 184 -7.38 -8.69 20.19
C ASP A 184 -8.26 -8.56 18.95
N SER A 185 -8.44 -7.33 18.46
CA SER A 185 -8.97 -7.12 17.12
C SER A 185 -7.84 -7.30 16.09
N VAL A 186 -8.11 -8.04 15.02
CA VAL A 186 -7.15 -8.31 13.96
C VAL A 186 -7.78 -8.02 12.61
N ALA A 187 -7.00 -7.35 11.75
CA ALA A 187 -7.35 -7.16 10.36
C ALA A 187 -6.77 -8.33 9.56
N TYR A 188 -7.59 -8.89 8.68
CA TYR A 188 -7.21 -10.04 7.85
C TYR A 188 -7.79 -9.92 6.45
N ARG A 189 -7.14 -10.58 5.50
CA ARG A 189 -7.57 -10.66 4.10
C ARG A 189 -8.60 -11.78 3.93
N ILE A 190 -9.67 -11.47 3.23
CA ILE A 190 -10.68 -12.44 2.79
C ILE A 190 -10.43 -12.70 1.31
N ALA A 191 -10.17 -13.95 0.95
CA ALA A 191 -10.11 -14.36 -0.45
C ALA A 191 -11.51 -14.40 -1.05
N ALA A 192 -11.64 -13.99 -2.31
CA ALA A 192 -12.89 -14.19 -3.05
C ALA A 192 -13.25 -15.68 -3.09
N GLY A 193 -14.54 -15.96 -3.00
CA GLY A 193 -15.08 -17.30 -3.13
C GLY A 193 -16.51 -17.24 -3.65
N ALA A 194 -16.91 -18.20 -4.47
CA ALA A 194 -18.28 -18.35 -4.92
C ALA A 194 -18.74 -19.78 -4.65
N GLY A 195 -20.01 -19.92 -4.31
CA GLY A 195 -20.67 -21.21 -4.09
C GLY A 195 -22.11 -21.18 -4.56
N GLN A 196 -22.82 -22.30 -4.45
CA GLN A 196 -24.22 -22.38 -4.83
C GLN A 196 -25.07 -21.43 -3.97
N GLY A 197 -25.51 -20.31 -4.57
CA GLY A 197 -26.39 -19.33 -3.94
C GLY A 197 -25.72 -18.24 -3.10
N PHE A 198 -24.38 -18.15 -3.09
CA PHE A 198 -23.66 -17.07 -2.39
C PHE A 198 -22.36 -16.68 -3.09
N ALA A 199 -21.97 -15.40 -2.92
CA ALA A 199 -20.69 -14.87 -3.35
C ALA A 199 -20.01 -14.12 -2.21
N ILE A 200 -18.75 -14.44 -1.94
CA ILE A 200 -17.87 -13.73 -1.02
C ILE A 200 -16.95 -12.85 -1.85
N ARG A 201 -17.05 -11.55 -1.63
CA ARG A 201 -16.16 -10.57 -2.26
C ARG A 201 -14.79 -10.62 -1.59
N GLU A 202 -13.73 -10.59 -2.40
CA GLU A 202 -12.38 -10.39 -1.89
C GLU A 202 -12.29 -9.04 -1.17
N GLY A 203 -11.55 -9.00 -0.07
CA GLY A 203 -11.32 -7.74 0.64
C GLY A 203 -10.59 -7.94 1.95
N PHE A 204 -10.91 -7.05 2.89
CA PHE A 204 -10.37 -7.06 4.24
C PHE A 204 -11.52 -7.04 5.24
N ALA A 205 -11.33 -7.76 6.34
CA ALA A 205 -12.24 -7.72 7.48
C ALA A 205 -11.46 -7.44 8.77
N LEU A 206 -12.20 -7.11 9.82
CA LEU A 206 -11.69 -6.78 11.12
C LEU A 206 -12.60 -7.38 12.18
N ASP A 207 -12.09 -8.37 12.91
CA ASP A 207 -12.86 -9.07 13.93
C ASP A 207 -12.02 -9.35 15.16
N LYS A 208 -12.68 -9.69 16.27
CA LYS A 208 -12.02 -10.08 17.52
C LYS A 208 -11.59 -11.55 17.47
N VAL A 209 -10.36 -11.79 17.91
CA VAL A 209 -9.83 -13.14 18.11
C VAL A 209 -10.54 -13.77 19.31
N LEU A 210 -11.27 -14.84 19.05
CA LEU A 210 -12.01 -15.57 20.07
C LEU A 210 -11.14 -16.67 20.68
N ALA A 211 -10.36 -17.36 19.86
CA ALA A 211 -9.44 -18.42 20.29
C ALA A 211 -8.12 -18.39 19.49
N VAL A 212 -7.05 -18.86 20.11
CA VAL A 212 -5.69 -18.93 19.54
C VAL A 212 -5.28 -20.38 19.31
N SER A 213 -4.14 -20.62 18.65
CA SER A 213 -3.62 -21.96 18.40
C SER A 213 -3.62 -22.87 19.64
N GLY A 214 -4.12 -24.10 19.47
CA GLY A 214 -4.26 -25.10 20.53
C GLY A 214 -5.59 -25.05 21.28
N ASP A 215 -6.37 -24.00 21.14
CA ASP A 215 -7.66 -23.90 21.80
C ASP A 215 -8.70 -24.84 21.21
N ARG A 216 -9.55 -25.39 22.08
CA ARG A 216 -10.69 -26.22 21.72
C ARG A 216 -11.95 -25.34 21.63
N VAL A 217 -12.54 -25.30 20.44
CA VAL A 217 -13.78 -24.59 20.12
C VAL A 217 -14.89 -25.62 19.94
N VAL A 218 -15.95 -25.51 20.73
CA VAL A 218 -17.11 -26.41 20.67
C VAL A 218 -18.36 -25.60 20.38
N TYR A 219 -19.07 -25.97 19.31
CA TYR A 219 -20.35 -25.39 18.93
C TYR A 219 -21.48 -26.14 19.62
N SER A 220 -22.45 -25.38 20.13
CA SER A 220 -23.67 -25.90 20.74
C SER A 220 -24.87 -25.11 20.21
N GLY A 221 -26.05 -25.71 20.33
CA GLY A 221 -27.31 -25.08 19.93
C GLY A 221 -27.51 -23.71 20.58
N VAL A 222 -26.98 -23.53 21.80
CA VAL A 222 -27.22 -22.37 22.65
C VAL A 222 -26.00 -21.44 22.72
N ASP A 223 -24.79 -22.00 22.76
CA ASP A 223 -23.56 -21.27 23.07
C ASP A 223 -22.35 -21.75 22.27
N LEU A 224 -21.30 -20.94 22.29
CA LEU A 224 -19.96 -21.28 21.82
C LEU A 224 -19.07 -21.50 23.05
N LYS A 225 -18.42 -22.66 23.18
CA LYS A 225 -17.48 -22.92 24.27
C LYS A 225 -16.04 -22.90 23.77
N ILE A 226 -15.19 -22.11 24.40
CA ILE A 226 -13.75 -22.05 24.11
C ILE A 226 -13.01 -22.52 25.35
N ASN A 227 -12.35 -23.67 25.27
CA ASN A 227 -11.74 -24.36 26.42
C ASN A 227 -12.71 -24.48 27.61
N GLY A 228 -13.98 -24.79 27.33
CA GLY A 228 -15.04 -24.93 28.34
C GLY A 228 -15.72 -23.63 28.78
N VAL A 229 -15.16 -22.46 28.45
CA VAL A 229 -15.77 -21.16 28.78
C VAL A 229 -16.87 -20.82 27.77
N SER A 230 -18.11 -20.69 28.26
CA SER A 230 -19.27 -20.36 27.43
C SER A 230 -19.26 -18.90 26.96
N ARG A 231 -19.65 -18.69 25.71
CA ARG A 231 -19.82 -17.40 25.05
C ARG A 231 -21.12 -17.38 24.25
N PRO A 232 -21.73 -16.19 24.06
CA PRO A 232 -22.92 -16.06 23.23
C PRO A 232 -22.65 -16.56 21.81
N ARG A 233 -23.62 -17.33 21.28
CA ARG A 233 -23.60 -17.76 19.88
C ARG A 233 -23.77 -16.56 18.96
N GLN A 234 -22.98 -16.50 17.90
CA GLN A 234 -23.08 -15.46 16.87
C GLN A 234 -23.90 -15.97 15.66
N PRO A 235 -24.46 -15.05 14.85
CA PRO A 235 -25.24 -15.42 13.67
C PRO A 235 -24.49 -16.39 12.75
N HIS A 236 -25.23 -17.38 12.23
CA HIS A 236 -24.73 -18.39 11.29
C HIS A 236 -23.65 -19.35 11.84
N MET A 237 -23.37 -19.37 13.15
CA MET A 237 -22.54 -20.43 13.72
C MET A 237 -23.18 -21.81 13.49
N PRO A 238 -22.40 -22.89 13.32
CA PRO A 238 -22.92 -24.26 13.33
C PRO A 238 -23.68 -24.56 14.62
N VAL A 239 -24.68 -25.46 14.55
CA VAL A 239 -25.47 -25.89 15.72
C VAL A 239 -24.70 -26.86 16.61
N SER A 240 -23.79 -27.64 16.01
CA SER A 240 -22.94 -28.60 16.70
C SER A 240 -21.63 -28.75 15.96
N GLY A 241 -20.62 -29.22 16.67
CA GLY A 241 -19.30 -29.49 16.12
C GLY A 241 -18.20 -29.13 17.10
N GLU A 242 -16.99 -29.55 16.77
CA GLU A 242 -15.81 -29.30 17.55
C GLU A 242 -14.62 -29.07 16.63
N ARG A 243 -13.73 -28.17 17.03
CA ARG A 243 -12.48 -27.90 16.35
C ARG A 243 -11.39 -27.53 17.33
N ILE A 244 -10.18 -28.01 17.08
CA ILE A 244 -8.96 -27.48 17.71
C ILE A 244 -8.34 -26.47 16.76
N VAL A 245 -8.02 -25.27 17.24
CA VAL A 245 -7.39 -24.23 16.42
C VAL A 245 -5.97 -24.65 16.05
N PRO A 246 -5.64 -24.79 14.75
CA PRO A 246 -4.30 -25.19 14.33
C PRO A 246 -3.22 -24.18 14.73
N GLN A 247 -1.97 -24.62 14.68
CA GLN A 247 -0.81 -23.74 14.82
C GLN A 247 -0.82 -22.65 13.74
N LYS A 248 -0.39 -21.43 14.11
CA LYS A 248 -0.33 -20.26 13.22
C LYS A 248 -1.68 -19.86 12.62
N CYS A 249 -2.75 -20.22 13.32
CA CYS A 249 -4.11 -19.82 12.99
C CYS A 249 -4.78 -19.22 14.22
N TRP A 250 -5.72 -18.32 13.97
CA TRP A 250 -6.63 -17.77 14.97
C TRP A 250 -8.06 -18.11 14.60
N PHE A 251 -8.88 -18.33 15.62
CA PHE A 251 -10.31 -18.45 15.45
C PHE A 251 -10.97 -17.12 15.78
N LEU A 252 -11.70 -16.59 14.82
CA LEU A 252 -12.54 -15.40 14.92
C LEU A 252 -13.86 -15.69 14.24
N TRP A 253 -14.89 -14.90 14.48
CA TRP A 253 -16.15 -15.06 13.76
C TRP A 253 -16.37 -13.86 12.86
N PRO A 254 -16.44 -14.03 11.53
CA PRO A 254 -16.50 -12.92 10.60
C PRO A 254 -17.80 -12.12 10.75
N SER A 255 -17.69 -10.80 10.85
CA SER A 255 -18.84 -9.89 10.79
C SER A 255 -19.14 -9.51 9.34
N LEU A 256 -19.53 -10.48 8.52
CA LEU A 256 -19.76 -10.28 7.08
C LEU A 256 -21.23 -9.99 6.77
N THR A 257 -21.47 -8.98 5.93
CA THR A 257 -22.75 -8.81 5.26
C THR A 257 -22.86 -9.84 4.14
N ILE A 258 -23.63 -10.89 4.37
CA ILE A 258 -23.83 -11.96 3.39
C ILE A 258 -25.02 -11.56 2.51
N SER A 259 -24.74 -11.18 1.27
CA SER A 259 -25.76 -11.05 0.24
C SER A 259 -26.12 -12.46 -0.27
N ARG A 260 -27.37 -12.89 -0.03
CA ARG A 260 -27.91 -14.13 -0.59
C ARG A 260 -28.51 -13.82 -1.96
N GLU A 261 -27.95 -14.39 -3.02
CA GLU A 261 -28.47 -14.24 -4.39
C GLU A 261 -29.24 -15.50 -4.86
N GLY A 262 -29.66 -16.36 -3.94
CA GLY A 262 -30.41 -17.57 -4.27
C GLY A 262 -30.86 -18.39 -3.04
N PRO A 263 -31.34 -19.63 -3.24
CA PRO A 263 -31.84 -20.51 -2.17
C PRO A 263 -30.70 -21.16 -1.36
N ALA A 264 -29.71 -20.36 -0.94
CA ALA A 264 -28.66 -20.84 -0.06
C ALA A 264 -29.26 -21.25 1.29
N THR A 265 -29.10 -22.52 1.64
CA THR A 265 -29.55 -23.03 2.94
C THR A 265 -28.67 -22.44 4.05
N ASP A 266 -29.24 -22.26 5.24
CA ASP A 266 -28.50 -21.75 6.40
C ASP A 266 -27.29 -22.65 6.76
N ALA A 267 -27.38 -23.95 6.46
CA ALA A 267 -26.29 -24.90 6.64
C ALA A 267 -25.08 -24.61 5.72
N LEU A 268 -25.32 -24.26 4.45
CA LEU A 268 -24.26 -23.88 3.52
C LEU A 268 -23.58 -22.59 3.94
N VAL A 269 -24.38 -21.60 4.36
CA VAL A 269 -23.85 -20.33 4.89
C VAL A 269 -23.01 -20.58 6.14
N ALA A 270 -23.50 -21.38 7.07
CA ALA A 270 -22.79 -21.72 8.31
C ALA A 270 -21.46 -22.44 8.05
N ALA A 271 -21.46 -23.43 7.15
CA ALA A 271 -20.24 -24.15 6.75
C ALA A 271 -19.19 -23.22 6.14
N GLN A 272 -19.63 -22.26 5.32
CA GLN A 272 -18.71 -21.30 4.71
C GLN A 272 -18.18 -20.27 5.73
N MET A 273 -19.04 -19.79 6.62
CA MET A 273 -18.62 -18.91 7.73
C MET A 273 -17.63 -19.62 8.65
N ASP A 274 -17.85 -20.91 8.93
CA ASP A 274 -16.95 -21.74 9.70
C ASP A 274 -15.61 -22.02 8.98
N LYS A 275 -15.58 -21.97 7.65
CA LYS A 275 -14.31 -22.00 6.89
C LYS A 275 -13.55 -20.68 7.01
N LEU A 276 -14.25 -19.55 6.96
CA LEU A 276 -13.67 -18.21 7.08
C LEU A 276 -13.30 -17.83 8.52
N SER A 277 -13.87 -18.50 9.51
CA SER A 277 -13.62 -18.27 10.93
C SER A 277 -12.17 -18.59 11.34
N LEU A 278 -11.49 -19.43 10.56
CA LEU A 278 -10.10 -19.80 10.78
C LEU A 278 -9.19 -18.95 9.89
N VAL A 279 -8.47 -18.02 10.52
CA VAL A 279 -7.57 -17.11 9.82
C VAL A 279 -6.13 -17.55 10.04
N SER A 280 -5.43 -17.85 8.95
CA SER A 280 -4.01 -18.20 8.97
C SER A 280 -3.12 -16.97 9.11
N GLU A 281 -1.89 -17.19 9.57
CA GLU A 281 -0.81 -16.18 9.62
C GLU A 281 -0.58 -15.49 8.26
N SER A 282 -0.75 -16.19 7.14
CA SER A 282 -0.61 -15.61 5.81
C SER A 282 -1.75 -14.66 5.41
N ALA A 283 -2.92 -14.81 6.02
CA ALA A 283 -4.07 -13.93 5.81
C ALA A 283 -4.07 -12.74 6.78
N PHE A 284 -3.23 -12.76 7.82
CA PHE A 284 -3.09 -11.65 8.76
C PHE A 284 -2.52 -10.40 8.07
N VAL A 285 -3.12 -9.25 8.36
CA VAL A 285 -2.70 -7.96 7.81
C VAL A 285 -2.12 -7.06 8.89
N GLY A 286 -2.71 -7.05 10.08
CA GLY A 286 -2.24 -6.20 11.16
C GLY A 286 -3.23 -6.07 12.32
N LYS A 287 -2.88 -5.22 13.29
CA LYS A 287 -3.79 -4.83 14.39
C LYS A 287 -4.27 -3.41 14.19
N PRO A 288 -5.55 -3.09 14.41
CA PRO A 288 -6.00 -1.71 14.37
C PRO A 288 -5.36 -0.91 15.51
N PHE A 289 -5.06 0.37 15.28
CA PHE A 289 -4.61 1.23 16.37
C PHE A 289 -5.78 1.51 17.33
N ALA A 290 -5.54 1.49 18.64
CA ALA A 290 -6.55 1.89 19.63
C ALA A 290 -6.99 3.36 19.43
N ARG A 291 -6.05 4.22 19.01
CA ARG A 291 -6.28 5.62 18.65
C ARG A 291 -5.45 5.99 17.43
N TRP A 292 -6.01 6.79 16.53
CA TRP A 292 -5.27 7.47 15.47
C TRP A 292 -5.24 8.96 15.78
N PHE A 293 -4.09 9.42 16.28
CA PHE A 293 -3.97 10.74 16.92
C PHE A 293 -5.01 10.91 18.03
N TRP A 294 -5.88 11.93 17.95
CA TRP A 294 -6.93 12.18 18.94
C TRP A 294 -8.19 11.31 18.73
N ARG A 295 -8.30 10.56 17.62
CA ARG A 295 -9.50 9.80 17.28
C ARG A 295 -9.42 8.40 17.88
N ARG A 296 -10.37 8.03 18.73
CA ARG A 296 -10.55 6.64 19.18
C ARG A 296 -11.10 5.83 18.02
N GLN A 297 -10.48 4.69 17.72
CA GLN A 297 -11.05 3.75 16.76
C GLN A 297 -12.00 2.82 17.49
N VAL A 298 -13.26 2.80 17.06
CA VAL A 298 -14.26 1.87 17.57
C VAL A 298 -14.25 0.66 16.65
N MET A 299 -14.07 -0.53 17.23
CA MET A 299 -14.15 -1.77 16.48
C MET A 299 -15.60 -2.26 16.54
N PRO A 300 -16.12 -2.88 15.47
CA PRO A 300 -17.41 -3.56 15.51
C PRO A 300 -17.44 -4.70 16.54
#